data_AF-A0A395YG51-F1
#
_entry.id   AF-A0A395YG51-F1
#
_cell.length_a   1.000
_cell.length_b   1.000
_cell.length_c   1.000
_cell.angle_alpha   90.00
_cell.angle_beta   90.00
_cell.angle_gamma   90.00
#
_symmetry.space_group_name_H-M   'P 1'
#
loop_
_entity.id
_entity.type
_entity.pdbx_description
1 polymer ?
#
loop_
_entity_poly.entity_id
_entity_poly.type
_entity_poly.pdbx_seq_one_letter_code
_entity_poly.pdbx_strand_id
1 'polypeptide(L)'
;MKRKITEAEARRRREGWLWIAPAFIIVSLATIFPLIFAFDYSLFESNVFQKVRFVGFGQYLKLFHDSRFWANVFNSMFFTVVGILIA
;
A
#
# COMPACT_ATOMS: atom_id res chain seq x y z
N MET A 1 17.83 -36.31 5.06
CA MET A 1 17.60 -36.87 3.70
C MET A 1 17.16 -35.75 2.76
N LYS A 2 18.06 -35.18 1.95
CA LYS A 2 17.71 -34.10 0.99
C LYS A 2 17.08 -34.74 -0.25
N ARG A 3 15.77 -34.56 -0.49
CA ARG A 3 15.12 -35.03 -1.74
C ARG A 3 15.76 -34.29 -2.92
N LYS A 4 16.46 -35.03 -3.80
CA LYS A 4 16.91 -34.49 -5.08
C LYS A 4 15.65 -34.24 -5.92
N ILE A 5 15.38 -32.98 -6.24
CA ILE A 5 14.26 -32.59 -7.11
C ILE A 5 14.55 -33.21 -8.48
N THR A 6 13.65 -34.06 -8.95
CA THR A 6 13.76 -34.64 -10.29
C THR A 6 13.52 -33.56 -11.34
N GLU A 7 14.13 -33.67 -12.52
CA GLU A 7 13.97 -32.66 -13.57
C GLU A 7 12.50 -32.43 -13.97
N ALA A 8 11.67 -33.47 -13.88
CA ALA A 8 10.23 -33.39 -14.11
C ALA A 8 9.51 -32.55 -13.05
N GLU A 9 9.87 -32.66 -11.77
CA GLU A 9 9.33 -31.83 -10.69
C GLU A 9 9.77 -30.36 -10.86
N ALA A 10 11.00 -30.11 -11.32
CA ALA A 10 11.50 -28.77 -11.60
C ALA A 10 10.75 -28.10 -12.77
N ARG A 11 10.50 -28.85 -13.87
CA ARG A 11 9.72 -28.36 -15.02
C ARG A 11 8.30 -27.98 -14.63
N ARG A 12 7.59 -28.84 -13.90
CA ARG A 12 6.22 -28.56 -13.42
C ARG A 12 6.13 -27.33 -12.52
N ARG A 13 7.12 -27.12 -11.65
CA ARG A 13 7.20 -25.90 -10.82
C ARG A 13 7.36 -24.65 -11.66
N ARG A 14 8.26 -24.67 -12.65
CA ARG A 14 8.47 -23.54 -13.56
C ARG A 14 7.22 -23.20 -14.35
N GLU A 15 6.52 -24.21 -14.86
CA GLU A 15 5.24 -24.03 -15.54
C GLU A 15 4.21 -23.38 -14.61
N GLY A 16 4.04 -23.90 -13.39
CA GLY A 16 3.12 -23.31 -12.40
C GLY A 16 3.41 -21.83 -12.12
N TRP A 17 4.68 -21.45 -11.99
CA TRP A 17 5.06 -20.04 -11.86
C TRP A 17 4.73 -19.20 -13.10
N LEU A 18 4.94 -19.73 -14.31
CA LEU A 18 4.60 -19.04 -15.56
C LEU A 18 3.09 -18.84 -15.73
N TRP A 19 2.26 -19.77 -15.25
CA TRP A 19 0.80 -19.64 -15.25
C TRP A 19 0.32 -18.51 -14.34
N ILE A 20 0.93 -18.36 -13.16
CA ILE A 20 0.53 -17.33 -12.18
C ILE A 20 1.20 -15.98 -12.49
N ALA A 21 2.37 -15.98 -13.11
CA ALA A 21 3.18 -14.79 -13.41
C ALA A 21 2.39 -13.61 -14.03
N PRO A 22 1.58 -13.77 -15.09
CA PRO A 22 0.88 -12.62 -15.68
C PRO A 22 -0.10 -11.96 -14.70
N ALA A 23 -0.91 -12.75 -14.00
CA ALA A 23 -1.83 -12.22 -12.99
C ALA A 23 -1.06 -11.55 -11.83
N PHE A 24 0.01 -12.20 -11.35
CA PHE A 24 0.84 -11.66 -10.29
C PHE A 24 1.49 -10.33 -10.67
N ILE A 25 2.03 -10.21 -11.89
CA ILE A 25 2.62 -8.97 -12.41
C ILE A 25 1.57 -7.86 -12.45
N ILE A 26 0.39 -8.13 -13.01
CA ILE A 26 -0.67 -7.12 -13.12
C ILE A 26 -1.12 -6.65 -11.73
N VAL A 27 -1.40 -7.58 -10.81
CA VAL A 27 -1.81 -7.24 -9.44
C VAL A 27 -0.72 -6.47 -8.71
N SER A 28 0.54 -6.92 -8.81
CA SER A 28 1.67 -6.25 -8.16
C SER A 28 1.85 -4.83 -8.70
N LEU A 29 1.81 -4.64 -10.02
CA LEU A 29 1.91 -3.30 -10.60
C LEU A 29 0.73 -2.42 -10.19
N ALA A 30 -0.50 -2.93 -10.26
CA ALA A 30 -1.70 -2.20 -9.88
C ALA A 30 -1.71 -1.80 -8.40
N THR A 31 -1.05 -2.56 -7.51
CA THR A 31 -0.96 -2.23 -6.08
C THR A 31 0.27 -1.38 -5.75
N ILE A 32 1.45 -1.76 -6.25
CA ILE A 32 2.73 -1.14 -5.89
C ILE A 32 2.88 0.23 -6.56
N PHE A 33 2.47 0.37 -7.82
CA PHE A 33 2.59 1.64 -8.54
C PHE A 33 1.87 2.80 -7.83
N PRO A 34 0.57 2.73 -7.50
CA PRO A 34 -0.10 3.82 -6.80
C PRO A 34 0.45 4.02 -5.38
N LEU A 35 0.96 2.98 -4.72
CA LEU A 35 1.57 3.10 -3.40
C LEU A 35 2.86 3.93 -3.44
N ILE A 36 3.74 3.63 -4.40
CA ILE A 36 4.98 4.41 -4.62
C ILE A 36 4.62 5.84 -5.01
N PHE A 37 3.67 6.01 -5.93
CA PHE A 37 3.21 7.34 -6.35
C PHE A 37 2.65 8.16 -5.18
N ALA A 38 1.80 7.55 -4.34
CA ALA A 38 1.23 8.22 -3.18
C ALA A 38 2.29 8.57 -2.12
N PHE A 39 3.25 7.68 -1.88
CA PHE A 39 4.37 7.93 -0.97
C PHE A 39 5.28 9.06 -1.48
N ASP A 40 5.61 9.05 -2.77
CA ASP A 40 6.38 10.14 -3.39
C ASP A 40 5.57 11.45 -3.40
N TYR A 41 4.25 11.40 -3.53
CA TYR A 41 3.39 12.59 -3.47
C TYR A 41 3.25 13.17 -2.06
N SER A 42 3.22 12.33 -1.03
CA SER A 42 3.04 12.76 0.37
C SER A 42 4.23 13.54 0.95
N LEU A 43 5.39 13.48 0.29
CA LEU A 43 6.57 14.27 0.63
C LEU A 43 6.53 15.71 0.07
N PHE A 44 5.51 16.04 -0.70
CA PHE A 44 5.36 17.35 -1.35
C PHE A 44 4.12 18.06 -0.85
N GLU A 45 4.30 19.34 -0.50
CA GLU A 45 3.18 20.24 -0.35
C GLU A 45 2.51 20.40 -1.70
N SER A 46 1.25 20.02 -1.77
CA SER A 46 0.48 19.89 -2.99
C SER A 46 -0.79 20.73 -2.95
N ASN A 47 -1.21 21.21 -4.13
CA ASN A 47 -2.49 21.90 -4.30
C ASN A 47 -3.31 21.19 -5.39
N VAL A 48 -4.50 20.73 -5.00
CA VAL A 48 -5.51 20.01 -5.80
C VAL A 48 -4.98 18.74 -6.50
N PHE A 49 -4.02 18.81 -7.43
CA PHE A 49 -3.33 17.64 -8.02
C PHE A 49 -1.89 17.93 -8.47
N GLN A 50 -1.28 19.02 -7.99
CA GLN A 50 0.07 19.42 -8.40
C GLN A 50 1.03 19.41 -7.21
N LYS A 51 2.20 18.79 -7.39
CA LYS A 51 3.33 18.92 -6.46
C LYS A 51 3.88 20.33 -6.58
N VAL A 52 3.69 21.14 -5.54
CA VAL A 52 4.14 22.54 -5.54
C VAL A 52 5.54 22.65 -5.00
N ARG A 53 5.82 21.99 -3.87
CA ARG A 53 7.11 22.10 -3.18
C ARG A 53 7.45 20.81 -2.44
N PHE A 54 8.68 20.33 -2.60
CA PHE A 54 9.20 19.24 -1.77
C PHE A 54 9.40 19.75 -0.33
N VAL A 55 8.71 19.13 0.63
CA VAL A 55 8.78 19.49 2.05
C VAL A 55 9.16 18.30 2.95
N GLY A 56 9.45 17.14 2.35
CA GLY A 56 9.72 15.90 3.08
C GLY A 56 8.60 15.58 4.05
N PHE A 57 8.93 15.38 5.32
CA PHE A 57 7.94 15.11 6.37
C PHE A 57 7.19 16.35 6.89
N GLY A 58 7.45 17.55 6.34
CA GLY A 58 6.83 18.79 6.80
C GLY A 58 5.30 18.79 6.72
N GLN A 59 4.72 18.12 5.72
CA GLN A 59 3.26 17.99 5.60
C GLN A 59 2.66 17.13 6.71
N TYR A 60 3.36 16.08 7.15
CA TYR A 60 2.94 15.23 8.26
C TYR A 60 2.98 15.99 9.59
N LEU A 61 4.03 16.78 9.83
CA LEU A 61 4.15 17.63 11.01
C LEU A 61 3.02 18.68 11.08
N LYS A 62 2.67 19.29 9.95
CA LYS A 62 1.52 20.20 9.85
C LYS A 62 0.21 19.50 10.25
N LEU A 63 -0.02 18.31 9.69
CA LEU A 63 -1.23 17.52 9.96
C LEU A 63 -1.31 17.06 11.42
N PHE A 64 -0.17 16.72 12.02
CA PHE A 64 -0.08 16.29 13.42
C PHE A 64 -0.49 17.39 14.42
N HIS A 65 -0.33 18.66 14.06
CA HIS A 65 -0.75 19.79 14.89
C HIS A 65 -2.16 20.30 14.52
N ASP A 66 -2.84 19.69 13.55
CA ASP A 66 -4.17 20.10 13.14
C ASP A 66 -5.24 19.45 14.04
N SER A 67 -5.99 20.28 14.78
CA SER A 67 -7.07 19.82 15.65
C SER A 67 -8.22 19.15 14.88
N ARG A 68 -8.48 19.57 13.64
CA ARG A 68 -9.50 18.96 12.79
C ARG A 68 -9.09 17.57 12.34
N PHE A 69 -7.81 17.36 12.09
CA PHE A 69 -7.29 16.04 11.77
C PHE A 69 -7.57 15.06 12.92
N TRP A 70 -7.24 15.42 14.16
CA TRP A 70 -7.50 14.57 15.32
C TRP A 70 -8.99 14.33 15.59
N ALA A 71 -9.83 15.35 15.40
CA ALA A 71 -11.28 15.18 15.49
C ALA A 71 -11.78 14.13 14.47
N ASN A 72 -11.29 14.19 13.23
CA ASN A 72 -11.66 13.21 12.19
C ASN A 72 -11.13 11.80 12.51
N VAL A 73 -9.89 11.69 13.00
CA VAL A 73 -9.30 10.41 13.43
C VAL A 73 -10.13 9.77 14.54
N PHE A 74 -10.50 10.55 15.56
CA PHE A 74 -11.31 10.07 16.68
C PHE A 74 -12.70 9.63 16.22
N ASN A 75 -13.35 10.43 15.37
CA ASN A 75 -14.66 10.07 14.81
C ASN A 75 -14.58 8.76 14.02
N SER A 76 -13.59 8.60 13.13
CA SER A 76 -13.40 7.37 12.37
C SER A 76 -13.17 6.16 13.28
N MET A 77 -12.31 6.30 14.29
CA MET A 77 -12.03 5.24 15.24
C MET A 77 -13.26 4.88 16.07
N PHE A 78 -14.04 5.87 16.51
CA PHE A 78 -15.30 5.66 17.20
C PHE A 78 -16.28 4.85 16.34
N PHE A 79 -16.48 5.23 15.08
CA PHE A 79 -17.32 4.48 14.14
C PHE A 79 -16.83 3.04 13.95
N THR A 80 -15.53 2.82 13.78
CA THR A 80 -14.97 1.47 13.62
C THR A 80 -15.18 0.61 14.87
N VAL A 81 -14.86 1.14 16.05
CA VAL A 81 -14.97 0.39 17.31
C VAL A 81 -16.43 0.07 17.62
N VAL A 82 -17.32 1.06 17.55
CA VAL A 82 -18.74 0.86 17.79
C VAL A 82 -19.33 -0.10 16.76
N GLY A 83 -18.95 0.04 15.48
CA GLY A 83 -19.37 -0.88 14.43
C GLY A 83 -18.96 -2.33 14.71
N ILE A 84 -17.71 -2.58 15.11
CA ILE A 84 -17.23 -3.92 15.47
C ILE A 84 -17.94 -4.47 16.72
N LEU A 85 -18.25 -3.63 17.69
CA LEU A 85 -18.92 -4.06 18.92
C LEU A 85 -20.41 -4.41 18.70
N ILE A 86 -21.05 -3.78 17.71
CA ILE A 86 -22.46 -4.04 17.35
C ILE A 86 -22.58 -5.26 16.42
N ALA A 87 -21.61 -5.47 15.52
CA ALA A 87 -21.60 -6.55 14.53
C ALA A 87 -21.43 -7.94 15.17
#